data_AF-A0A659R760-F1
#
_entry.id   AF-A0A659R760-F1
#
_cell.length_a   1.000
_cell.length_b   1.000
_cell.length_c   1.000
_cell.angle_alpha   90.00
_cell.angle_beta   90.00
_cell.angle_gamma   90.00
#
_symmetry.space_group_name_H-M   'P 1'
#
loop_
_entity.id
_entity.type
_entity.pdbx_description
1 polymer ?
#
loop_
_entity_poly.entity_id
_entity_poly.type
_entity_poly.pdbx_seq_one_letter_code
_entity_poly.pdbx_strand_id
1 'polypeptide(L)'
;LGPVNMPIPVIIDRTVAAMSDFAAGANIDGKHYFGINWDRDVATPVVADIRNVVAGDPSPDGQGTLLIKRGIEVGHIFQLGTKYSEALKASVQGEDGRNQILTMGCYGIGVTRVVAAAIEQNFDERGIVWPDAIAPFQVAILPMNMHKSFRVQELAEKLYSELRAQGIEVLMDDRKERPGVMFADMELIGIPHTIVIGDRNLDNDDIEYKYRRSGEKSLIKTGDIVDYLVKAIKG
;
A
#
# COMPACT_ATOMS: atom_id res chain seq x y z
N LEU A 1 30.74 -19.75 22.40
CA LEU A 1 31.87 -19.36 21.51
C LEU A 1 32.21 -17.89 21.76
N GLY A 2 33.44 -17.48 21.52
CA GLY A 2 33.91 -16.10 21.69
C GLY A 2 35.21 -15.83 20.91
N PRO A 3 35.66 -14.58 20.79
CA PRO A 3 36.69 -14.21 19.81
C PRO A 3 38.10 -14.71 20.17
N VAL A 4 38.39 -14.93 21.46
CA VAL A 4 39.71 -15.33 21.95
C VAL A 4 40.04 -16.76 21.50
N ASN A 5 41.20 -16.95 20.86
CA ASN A 5 41.65 -18.24 20.31
C ASN A 5 40.68 -18.89 19.31
N MET A 6 39.92 -18.08 18.56
CA MET A 6 39.00 -18.59 17.55
C MET A 6 39.78 -19.09 16.31
N PRO A 7 39.64 -20.36 15.88
CA PRO A 7 40.40 -20.91 14.75
C PRO A 7 39.78 -20.61 13.38
N ILE A 8 38.67 -19.86 13.34
CA ILE A 8 37.96 -19.48 12.12
C ILE A 8 37.92 -17.96 11.96
N PRO A 9 37.67 -17.44 10.75
CA PRO A 9 37.54 -16.01 10.52
C PRO A 9 36.46 -15.37 11.41
N VAL A 10 36.80 -14.23 12.00
CA VAL A 10 35.90 -13.43 12.84
C VAL A 10 35.66 -12.08 12.17
N ILE A 11 34.40 -11.69 12.06
CA ILE A 11 33.96 -10.35 11.67
C ILE A 11 33.13 -9.81 12.83
N ILE A 12 33.42 -8.57 13.25
CA ILE A 12 32.70 -7.91 14.34
C ILE A 12 31.98 -6.67 13.85
N ASP A 13 30.87 -6.34 14.52
CA ASP A 13 30.13 -5.11 14.26
C ASP A 13 30.90 -3.87 14.73
N ARG A 14 30.66 -2.71 14.09
CA ARG A 14 31.21 -1.41 14.52
C ARG A 14 30.96 -1.12 16.00
N THR A 15 29.79 -1.48 16.53
CA THR A 15 29.45 -1.30 17.95
C THR A 15 30.28 -2.25 18.84
N VAL A 16 30.55 -3.47 18.38
CA VAL A 16 31.37 -4.46 19.12
C VAL A 16 32.84 -4.06 19.16
N ALA A 17 33.36 -3.47 18.09
CA ALA A 17 34.72 -2.95 18.02
C ALA A 17 34.99 -1.83 19.04
N ALA A 18 33.95 -1.09 19.44
CA ALA A 18 34.05 -0.03 20.46
C ALA A 18 33.92 -0.55 21.91
N MET A 19 33.66 -1.84 22.12
CA MET A 19 33.52 -2.41 23.46
C MET A 19 34.87 -2.56 24.17
N SER A 20 34.85 -2.40 25.49
CA SER A 20 35.95 -2.74 26.40
C SER A 20 35.43 -3.59 27.55
N ASP A 21 36.32 -4.33 28.20
CA ASP A 21 36.04 -5.20 29.35
C ASP A 21 34.83 -6.15 29.16
N PHE A 22 34.61 -6.61 27.93
CA PHE A 22 33.41 -7.35 27.58
C PHE A 22 33.50 -8.83 28.00
N ALA A 23 32.34 -9.48 28.05
CA ALA A 23 32.24 -10.91 28.30
C ALA A 23 31.99 -11.67 27.00
N ALA A 24 32.63 -12.83 26.82
CA ALA A 24 32.37 -13.73 25.72
C ALA A 24 32.64 -15.19 26.12
N GLY A 25 32.07 -16.14 25.38
CA GLY A 25 32.31 -17.56 25.65
C GLY A 25 33.78 -17.93 25.46
N ALA A 26 34.34 -18.76 26.33
CA ALA A 26 35.77 -19.09 26.33
C ALA A 26 36.16 -20.15 25.27
N ASN A 27 35.28 -20.44 24.32
CA ASN A 27 35.38 -21.60 23.41
C ASN A 27 35.54 -22.96 24.12
N ILE A 28 35.11 -23.01 25.39
CA ILE A 28 35.05 -24.19 26.24
C ILE A 28 33.64 -24.26 26.80
N ASP A 29 33.04 -25.46 26.78
CA ASP A 29 31.67 -25.65 27.24
C ASP A 29 31.47 -25.20 28.69
N GLY A 30 30.36 -24.50 28.94
CA GLY A 30 30.03 -23.93 30.25
C GLY A 30 30.95 -22.81 30.76
N LYS A 31 31.89 -22.27 29.97
CA LYS A 31 32.86 -21.25 30.42
C LYS A 31 32.82 -19.95 29.61
N HIS A 32 33.11 -18.85 30.31
CA HIS A 32 33.19 -17.50 29.76
C HIS A 32 34.45 -16.79 30.23
N TYR A 33 34.99 -15.93 29.39
CA TYR A 33 35.92 -14.88 29.79
C TYR A 33 35.15 -13.60 30.12
N PHE A 34 35.65 -12.84 31.09
CA PHE A 34 35.15 -11.52 31.47
C PHE A 34 36.31 -10.53 31.42
N GLY A 35 36.00 -9.25 31.16
CA GLY A 35 37.02 -8.22 31.09
C GLY A 35 37.88 -8.30 29.83
N ILE A 36 37.38 -8.90 28.75
CA ILE A 36 38.13 -9.02 27.49
C ILE A 36 38.30 -7.63 26.87
N ASN A 37 39.50 -7.33 26.38
CA ASN A 37 39.80 -6.12 25.63
C ASN A 37 40.47 -6.46 24.30
N TRP A 38 40.03 -5.75 23.26
CA TRP A 38 40.64 -5.79 21.94
C TRP A 38 42.12 -5.39 22.00
N ASP A 39 42.93 -6.00 21.14
CA ASP A 39 44.38 -5.86 20.98
C ASP A 39 45.24 -6.21 22.22
N ARG A 40 44.64 -6.34 23.41
CA ARG A 40 45.27 -6.88 24.61
C ARG A 40 45.13 -8.40 24.68
N ASP A 41 43.89 -8.90 24.60
CA ASP A 41 43.59 -10.33 24.79
C ASP A 41 43.31 -11.06 23.47
N VAL A 42 42.87 -10.32 22.46
CA VAL A 42 42.60 -10.81 21.11
C VAL A 42 42.73 -9.65 20.11
N ALA A 43 43.44 -9.87 19.00
CA ALA A 43 43.59 -8.87 17.96
C ALA A 43 42.24 -8.46 17.38
N THR A 44 42.04 -7.17 17.13
CA THR A 44 40.80 -6.65 16.53
C THR A 44 40.55 -7.30 15.16
N PRO A 45 39.45 -8.05 14.97
CA PRO A 45 39.11 -8.68 13.70
C PRO A 45 38.63 -7.67 12.64
N VAL A 46 38.22 -8.16 11.47
CA VAL A 46 37.59 -7.32 10.44
C VAL A 46 36.33 -6.68 11.01
N VAL A 47 36.25 -5.35 10.95
CA VAL A 47 35.08 -4.58 11.38
C VAL A 47 34.17 -4.35 10.19
N ALA A 48 32.89 -4.67 10.33
CA ALA A 48 31.88 -4.45 9.30
C ALA A 48 30.57 -3.96 9.93
N ASP A 49 29.66 -3.45 9.10
CA ASP A 49 28.30 -3.08 9.50
C ASP A 49 27.40 -4.32 9.35
N ILE A 50 27.14 -5.02 10.45
CA ILE A 50 26.54 -6.36 10.41
C ILE A 50 25.36 -6.53 11.38
N ARG A 51 25.03 -5.49 12.15
CA ARG A 51 23.79 -5.47 12.94
C ARG A 51 22.66 -4.77 12.19
N ASN A 52 21.43 -5.13 12.55
CA ASN A 52 20.29 -4.29 12.21
C ASN A 52 20.32 -3.02 13.06
N VAL A 53 19.88 -1.91 12.47
CA VAL A 53 19.56 -0.69 13.22
C VAL A 53 18.40 -0.93 14.17
N VAL A 54 18.36 -0.17 15.27
CA VAL A 54 17.23 -0.13 16.21
C VAL A 54 16.62 1.27 16.24
N ALA A 55 15.35 1.38 16.64
CA ALA A 55 14.69 2.67 16.76
C ALA A 55 15.46 3.56 17.76
N GLY A 56 15.75 4.79 17.35
CA GLY A 56 16.56 5.73 18.14
C GLY A 56 18.06 5.71 17.84
N ASP A 57 18.57 4.77 17.03
CA ASP A 57 19.95 4.83 16.53
C ASP A 57 20.20 6.17 15.79
N PRO A 58 21.41 6.74 15.87
CA PRO A 58 21.78 7.92 15.10
C PRO A 58 21.60 7.68 13.60
N SER A 59 21.06 8.68 12.90
CA SER A 59 20.96 8.61 11.44
C SER A 59 22.36 8.55 10.81
N PRO A 60 22.60 7.70 9.79
CA PRO A 60 23.91 7.58 9.14
C PRO A 60 24.33 8.84 8.38
N ASP A 61 23.42 9.79 8.12
CA ASP A 61 23.71 11.10 7.54
C ASP A 61 24.08 12.18 8.59
N GLY A 62 24.12 11.81 9.87
CA GLY A 62 24.42 12.70 10.99
C GLY A 62 23.27 13.60 11.45
N GLN A 63 22.07 13.44 10.90
CA GLN A 63 20.92 14.30 11.20
C GLN A 63 19.78 13.51 11.86
N GLY A 64 19.62 13.71 13.18
CA GLY A 64 18.54 13.10 13.95
C GLY A 64 18.72 11.60 14.21
N THR A 65 17.62 10.90 14.42
CA THR A 65 17.58 9.48 14.81
C THR A 65 16.61 8.67 13.95
N LEU A 66 16.86 7.37 13.85
CA LEU A 66 16.09 6.46 13.02
C LEU A 66 14.73 6.10 13.65
N LEU A 67 13.68 6.24 12.85
CA LEU A 67 12.34 5.73 13.14
C LEU A 67 12.08 4.47 12.31
N ILE A 68 11.54 3.42 12.93
CA ILE A 68 11.19 2.17 12.24
C ILE A 68 9.68 2.12 12.05
N LYS A 69 9.24 1.98 10.79
CA LYS A 69 7.83 1.80 10.41
C LYS A 69 7.66 0.51 9.64
N ARG A 70 6.44 -0.02 9.64
CA ARG A 70 6.06 -1.15 8.78
C ARG A 70 5.63 -0.62 7.41
N GLY A 71 6.05 -1.29 6.36
CA GLY A 71 5.68 -0.99 4.99
C GLY A 71 5.53 -2.25 4.16
N ILE A 72 4.66 -2.19 3.16
CA ILE A 72 4.51 -3.23 2.16
C ILE A 72 5.27 -2.76 0.92
N GLU A 73 6.26 -3.52 0.48
CA GLU A 73 6.98 -3.22 -0.76
C GLU A 73 6.06 -3.45 -1.96
N VAL A 74 5.61 -2.38 -2.59
CA VAL A 74 4.75 -2.43 -3.80
C VAL A 74 5.54 -2.34 -5.11
N GLY A 75 6.81 -1.96 -5.03
CA GLY A 75 7.70 -1.91 -6.19
C GLY A 75 9.15 -1.77 -5.77
N HIS A 76 10.04 -2.08 -6.71
CA HIS A 76 11.48 -2.07 -6.52
C HIS A 76 12.17 -1.63 -7.82
N ILE A 77 13.22 -0.83 -7.67
CA ILE A 77 14.09 -0.42 -8.77
C ILE A 77 15.52 -0.89 -8.50
N PHE A 78 16.18 -1.48 -9.50
CA PHE A 78 17.55 -1.95 -9.37
C PHE A 78 18.43 -1.40 -10.48
N GLN A 79 19.63 -0.97 -10.12
CA GLN A 79 20.74 -0.82 -11.06
C GLN A 79 21.43 -2.16 -11.18
N LEU A 80 21.14 -2.90 -12.26
CA LEU A 80 21.68 -4.24 -12.49
C LEU A 80 23.14 -4.22 -12.98
N GLY A 81 23.59 -3.07 -13.49
CA GLY A 81 24.91 -2.93 -14.07
C GLY A 81 25.03 -3.83 -15.31
N THR A 82 26.15 -4.55 -15.40
CA THR A 82 26.45 -5.41 -16.54
C THR A 82 26.23 -6.91 -16.27
N LYS A 83 25.72 -7.27 -15.08
CA LYS A 83 25.58 -8.66 -14.62
C LYS A 83 24.94 -9.60 -15.65
N TYR A 84 23.85 -9.15 -16.29
CA TYR A 84 23.12 -9.96 -17.26
C TYR A 84 23.65 -9.79 -18.68
N SER A 85 24.00 -8.58 -19.07
CA SER A 85 24.49 -8.28 -20.41
C SER A 85 25.85 -8.93 -20.70
N GLU A 86 26.75 -9.06 -19.72
CA GLU A 86 27.98 -9.83 -19.86
C GLU A 86 27.67 -11.32 -20.05
N ALA A 87 26.86 -11.90 -19.16
CA ALA A 87 26.54 -13.32 -19.17
C ALA A 87 25.81 -13.75 -20.47
N LEU A 88 24.94 -12.88 -20.99
CA LEU A 88 24.15 -13.13 -22.20
C LEU A 88 24.81 -12.58 -23.48
N LYS A 89 26.00 -11.97 -23.38
CA LYS A 89 26.71 -11.33 -24.50
C LYS A 89 25.87 -10.26 -25.23
N ALA A 90 25.04 -9.53 -24.48
CA ALA A 90 24.24 -8.43 -25.01
C ALA A 90 25.12 -7.17 -25.12
N SER A 91 25.47 -6.80 -26.35
CA SER A 91 26.37 -5.69 -26.64
C SER A 91 25.94 -4.91 -27.87
N VAL A 92 26.38 -3.65 -27.95
CA VAL A 92 26.12 -2.73 -29.06
C VAL A 92 27.43 -2.06 -29.48
N GLN A 93 27.49 -1.55 -30.71
CA GLN A 93 28.61 -0.73 -31.14
C GLN A 93 28.47 0.68 -30.56
N GLY A 94 29.46 1.12 -29.80
CA GLY A 94 29.55 2.48 -29.27
C GLY A 94 29.91 3.50 -30.35
N GLU A 95 29.83 4.79 -30.00
CA GLU A 95 30.18 5.90 -30.90
C GLU A 95 31.64 5.87 -31.37
N ASP A 96 32.53 5.28 -30.57
CA ASP A 96 33.94 5.05 -30.89
C ASP A 96 34.18 3.81 -31.77
N GLY A 97 33.11 3.14 -32.19
CA GLY A 97 33.14 1.91 -32.99
C GLY A 97 33.46 0.66 -32.19
N ARG A 98 33.66 0.75 -30.86
CA ARG A 98 34.00 -0.40 -30.01
C ARG A 98 32.77 -1.13 -29.52
N ASN A 99 32.93 -2.41 -29.22
CA ASN A 99 31.87 -3.21 -28.63
C ASN A 99 31.64 -2.80 -27.17
N GLN A 100 30.44 -2.35 -26.84
CA GLN A 100 30.05 -1.91 -25.50
C GLN A 100 29.02 -2.85 -24.91
N ILE A 101 29.31 -3.36 -23.71
CA ILE A 101 28.34 -4.12 -22.92
C ILE A 101 27.27 -3.17 -22.39
N LEU A 102 26.00 -3.57 -22.53
CA LEU A 102 24.87 -2.75 -22.10
C LEU A 102 24.81 -2.65 -20.58
N THR A 103 24.72 -1.43 -20.04
CA THR A 103 24.37 -1.21 -18.63
C THR A 103 22.86 -1.31 -18.47
N MET A 104 22.41 -2.11 -17.51
CA MET A 104 20.99 -2.43 -17.33
C MET A 104 20.43 -1.86 -16.02
N GLY A 105 19.17 -1.44 -16.09
CA GLY A 105 18.31 -1.22 -14.94
C GLY A 105 17.05 -2.09 -15.06
N CYS A 106 16.42 -2.38 -13.93
CA CYS A 106 15.07 -2.97 -13.94
C CYS A 106 14.15 -2.27 -12.94
N TYR A 107 12.86 -2.30 -13.26
CA TYR A 107 11.81 -1.60 -12.55
C TYR A 107 10.62 -2.54 -12.45
N GLY A 108 10.19 -2.84 -11.22
CA GLY A 108 9.09 -3.77 -10.97
C GLY A 108 8.04 -3.16 -10.06
N ILE A 109 6.77 -3.38 -10.39
CA ILE A 109 5.62 -3.06 -9.53
C ILE A 109 4.78 -4.33 -9.38
N GLY A 110 4.45 -4.69 -8.14
CA GLY A 110 3.54 -5.80 -7.86
C GLY A 110 2.10 -5.36 -8.06
N VAL A 111 1.58 -5.38 -9.30
CA VAL A 111 0.24 -4.87 -9.65
C VAL A 111 -0.86 -5.46 -8.75
N THR A 112 -0.86 -6.78 -8.55
CA THR A 112 -1.84 -7.44 -7.65
C THR A 112 -1.61 -7.10 -6.18
N ARG A 113 -0.36 -6.86 -5.77
CA ARG A 113 0.01 -6.45 -4.41
C ARG A 113 -0.44 -5.01 -4.12
N VAL A 114 -0.41 -4.12 -5.10
CA VAL A 114 -0.90 -2.73 -4.96
C VAL A 114 -2.38 -2.72 -4.56
N VAL A 115 -3.20 -3.60 -5.14
CA VAL A 115 -4.63 -3.71 -4.78
C VAL A 115 -4.79 -4.07 -3.30
N ALA A 116 -4.09 -5.11 -2.83
CA ALA A 116 -4.14 -5.51 -1.42
C ALA A 116 -3.57 -4.44 -0.49
N ALA A 117 -2.46 -3.79 -0.86
CA ALA A 117 -1.84 -2.73 -0.08
C ALA A 117 -2.75 -1.49 0.04
N ALA A 118 -3.50 -1.16 -1.02
CA ALA A 118 -4.49 -0.09 -0.99
C ALA A 118 -5.62 -0.40 0.00
N ILE A 119 -6.09 -1.65 0.05
CA ILE A 119 -7.10 -2.08 1.04
C ILE A 119 -6.52 -2.04 2.46
N GLU A 120 -5.33 -2.60 2.70
CA GLU A 120 -4.66 -2.60 4.01
C GLU A 120 -4.47 -1.19 4.58
N GLN A 121 -4.26 -0.19 3.72
CA GLN A 121 -4.13 1.20 4.13
C GLN A 121 -5.49 1.92 4.27
N ASN A 122 -6.53 1.47 3.57
CA ASN A 122 -7.81 2.17 3.45
C ASN A 122 -9.00 1.22 3.62
N PHE A 123 -9.33 0.93 4.88
CA PHE A 123 -10.53 0.17 5.26
C PHE A 123 -11.10 0.68 6.58
N ASP A 124 -12.37 0.37 6.85
CA ASP A 124 -12.98 0.53 8.17
C ASP A 124 -13.75 -0.75 8.55
N GLU A 125 -14.46 -0.73 9.69
CA GLU A 125 -15.23 -1.87 10.19
C GLU A 125 -16.32 -2.36 9.22
N ARG A 126 -16.72 -1.54 8.24
CA ARG A 126 -17.77 -1.85 7.26
C ARG A 126 -17.22 -2.35 5.93
N GLY A 127 -15.90 -2.25 5.70
CA GLY A 127 -15.23 -2.81 4.54
C GLY A 127 -14.25 -1.86 3.87
N ILE A 128 -14.12 -2.01 2.54
CA ILE A 128 -13.08 -1.32 1.78
C ILE A 128 -13.40 0.18 1.62
N VAL A 129 -12.37 1.03 1.65
CA VAL A 129 -12.46 2.46 1.32
C VAL A 129 -11.48 2.75 0.18
N TRP A 130 -11.94 2.64 -1.06
CA TRP A 130 -11.05 2.82 -2.20
C TRP A 130 -10.51 4.26 -2.31
N PRO A 131 -9.25 4.45 -2.73
CA PRO A 131 -8.85 5.65 -3.44
C PRO A 131 -9.69 5.80 -4.72
N ASP A 132 -10.18 7.00 -5.00
CA ASP A 132 -11.18 7.24 -6.05
C ASP A 132 -10.69 6.78 -7.44
N ALA A 133 -9.37 6.83 -7.69
CA ALA A 133 -8.73 6.42 -8.93
C ALA A 133 -8.74 4.91 -9.21
N ILE A 134 -8.99 4.07 -8.19
CA ILE A 134 -8.95 2.60 -8.32
C ILE A 134 -10.22 1.92 -7.77
N ALA A 135 -11.25 2.71 -7.47
CA ALA A 135 -12.55 2.15 -7.10
C ALA A 135 -13.12 1.35 -8.28
N PRO A 136 -13.79 0.20 -8.04
CA PRO A 136 -14.32 -0.65 -9.11
C PRO A 136 -15.48 0.00 -9.88
N PHE A 137 -16.20 0.92 -9.22
CA PHE A 137 -17.21 1.80 -9.77
C PHE A 137 -17.13 3.11 -8.98
N GLN A 138 -17.59 4.20 -9.58
CA GLN A 138 -17.59 5.52 -8.95
C GLN A 138 -18.89 5.75 -8.17
N VAL A 139 -20.03 5.34 -8.74
CA VAL A 139 -21.37 5.53 -8.15
C VAL A 139 -22.10 4.20 -7.99
N ALA A 140 -22.75 4.00 -6.83
CA ALA A 140 -23.71 2.93 -6.58
C ALA A 140 -25.13 3.52 -6.48
N ILE A 141 -26.08 2.98 -7.24
CA ILE A 141 -27.50 3.32 -7.18
C ILE A 141 -28.24 2.20 -6.45
N LEU A 142 -28.91 2.54 -5.35
CA LEU A 142 -29.68 1.62 -4.53
C LEU A 142 -31.18 1.97 -4.62
N PRO A 143 -31.93 1.39 -5.58
CA PRO A 143 -33.36 1.60 -5.74
C PRO A 143 -34.19 0.73 -4.78
N MET A 144 -34.70 1.35 -3.71
CA MET A 144 -35.46 0.67 -2.67
C MET A 144 -36.82 0.18 -3.19
N ASN A 145 -37.05 -1.13 -3.10
CA ASN A 145 -38.29 -1.77 -3.57
C ASN A 145 -38.63 -1.46 -5.04
N MET A 146 -37.62 -1.35 -5.91
CA MET A 146 -37.78 -1.05 -7.34
C MET A 146 -38.87 -1.87 -8.04
N HIS A 147 -38.96 -3.16 -7.72
CA HIS A 147 -39.95 -4.09 -8.25
C HIS A 147 -41.40 -3.83 -7.82
N LYS A 148 -41.65 -2.90 -6.89
CA LYS A 148 -42.99 -2.49 -6.43
C LYS A 148 -43.32 -1.04 -6.75
N SER A 149 -42.32 -0.19 -6.99
CA SER A 149 -42.51 1.23 -7.25
C SER A 149 -42.00 1.59 -8.64
N PHE A 150 -42.95 1.87 -9.54
CA PHE A 150 -42.65 2.35 -10.89
C PHE A 150 -41.86 3.67 -10.85
N ARG A 151 -42.17 4.57 -9.89
CA ARG A 151 -41.46 5.84 -9.72
C ARG A 151 -39.99 5.64 -9.36
N VAL A 152 -39.70 4.71 -8.45
CA VAL A 152 -38.31 4.38 -8.07
C VAL A 152 -37.58 3.73 -9.26
N GLN A 153 -38.23 2.80 -9.96
CA GLN A 153 -37.67 2.14 -11.14
C GLN A 153 -37.30 3.14 -12.24
N GLU A 154 -38.25 3.96 -12.66
CA GLU A 154 -38.06 4.93 -13.74
C GLU A 154 -36.93 5.91 -13.42
N LEU A 155 -36.89 6.44 -12.19
CA LEU A 155 -35.84 7.36 -11.78
C LEU A 155 -34.46 6.68 -11.70
N ALA A 156 -34.38 5.46 -11.18
CA ALA A 156 -33.11 4.73 -11.09
C ALA A 156 -32.53 4.44 -12.48
N GLU A 157 -33.36 3.96 -13.43
CA GLU A 157 -32.95 3.68 -14.80
C GLU A 157 -32.55 4.96 -15.56
N LYS A 158 -33.27 6.06 -15.32
CA LYS A 158 -32.92 7.39 -15.85
C LYS A 158 -31.55 7.85 -15.35
N LEU A 159 -31.34 7.88 -14.02
CA LEU A 159 -30.07 8.32 -13.43
C LEU A 159 -28.90 7.43 -13.83
N TYR A 160 -29.11 6.11 -13.90
CA TYR A 160 -28.12 5.18 -14.42
C TYR A 160 -27.70 5.55 -15.85
N SER A 161 -28.65 5.85 -16.72
CA SER A 161 -28.39 6.23 -18.11
C SER A 161 -27.70 7.58 -18.23
N GLU A 162 -28.14 8.59 -17.47
CA GLU A 162 -27.57 9.94 -17.47
C GLU A 162 -26.13 9.95 -16.96
N LEU A 163 -25.85 9.27 -15.85
CA LEU A 163 -24.49 9.18 -15.30
C LEU A 163 -23.55 8.42 -16.24
N ARG A 164 -24.01 7.30 -16.84
CA ARG A 164 -23.20 6.60 -17.85
C ARG A 164 -22.97 7.43 -19.11
N ALA A 165 -23.92 8.26 -19.52
CA ALA A 165 -23.72 9.19 -20.64
C ALA A 165 -22.64 10.25 -20.32
N GLN A 166 -22.44 10.56 -19.03
CA GLN A 166 -21.31 11.36 -18.55
C GLN A 166 -20.01 10.55 -18.43
N GLY A 167 -19.98 9.27 -18.81
CA GLY A 167 -18.78 8.41 -18.67
C GLY A 167 -18.46 8.04 -17.22
N ILE A 168 -19.43 8.17 -16.31
CA ILE A 168 -19.28 7.72 -14.92
C ILE A 168 -19.54 6.22 -14.85
N GLU A 169 -18.69 5.50 -14.13
CA GLU A 169 -18.86 4.07 -13.88
C GLU A 169 -19.87 3.84 -12.77
N VAL A 170 -21.01 3.27 -13.11
CA VAL A 170 -22.15 3.11 -12.20
C VAL A 170 -22.49 1.64 -11.99
N LEU A 171 -22.62 1.25 -10.72
CA LEU A 171 -23.26 0.00 -10.31
C LEU A 171 -24.69 0.29 -9.88
N MET A 172 -25.67 -0.38 -10.49
CA MET A 172 -27.06 -0.35 -10.03
C MET A 172 -27.36 -1.66 -9.31
N ASP A 173 -27.76 -1.57 -8.04
CA ASP A 173 -28.18 -2.74 -7.27
C ASP A 173 -29.67 -3.02 -7.52
N ASP A 174 -29.97 -3.71 -8.62
CA ASP A 174 -31.33 -4.07 -9.06
C ASP A 174 -31.86 -5.37 -8.43
N ARG A 175 -31.14 -5.93 -7.46
CA ARG A 175 -31.50 -7.18 -6.79
C ARG A 175 -32.78 -7.00 -5.98
N LYS A 176 -33.57 -8.08 -5.91
CA LYS A 176 -34.75 -8.15 -5.03
C LYS A 176 -34.36 -8.49 -3.59
N GLU A 177 -33.56 -7.62 -2.98
CA GLU A 177 -33.03 -7.80 -1.63
C GLU A 177 -33.56 -6.77 -0.61
N ARG A 178 -33.31 -7.04 0.67
CA ARG A 178 -33.68 -6.11 1.74
C ARG A 178 -32.71 -4.91 1.74
N PRO A 179 -33.19 -3.68 2.03
CA PRO A 179 -32.33 -2.49 2.08
C PRO A 179 -31.07 -2.66 2.92
N GLY A 180 -31.19 -3.27 4.11
CA GLY A 180 -30.04 -3.51 4.99
C GLY A 180 -28.94 -4.37 4.36
N VAL A 181 -29.30 -5.35 3.54
CA VAL A 181 -28.34 -6.21 2.83
C VAL A 181 -27.65 -5.42 1.71
N MET A 182 -28.44 -4.67 0.92
CA MET A 182 -27.91 -3.82 -0.14
C MET A 182 -26.91 -2.79 0.41
N PHE A 183 -27.23 -2.15 1.54
CA PHE A 183 -26.33 -1.21 2.20
C PHE A 183 -25.03 -1.86 2.65
N ALA A 184 -25.12 -3.01 3.33
CA ALA A 184 -23.95 -3.73 3.82
C ALA A 184 -23.03 -4.16 2.66
N ASP A 185 -23.60 -4.67 1.56
CA ASP A 185 -22.83 -5.08 0.39
C ASP A 185 -22.11 -3.90 -0.27
N MET A 186 -22.78 -2.75 -0.43
CA MET A 186 -22.19 -1.57 -1.08
C MET A 186 -21.12 -0.91 -0.21
N GLU A 187 -21.30 -0.91 1.13
CA GLU A 187 -20.26 -0.48 2.06
C GLU A 187 -19.05 -1.42 2.05
N LEU A 188 -19.29 -2.73 1.96
CA LEU A 188 -18.25 -3.76 1.92
C LEU A 188 -17.40 -3.67 0.66
N ILE A 189 -18.04 -3.54 -0.51
CA ILE A 189 -17.39 -3.37 -1.82
C ILE A 189 -16.63 -2.03 -1.88
N GLY A 190 -17.10 -1.02 -1.15
CA GLY A 190 -16.40 0.24 -0.96
C GLY A 190 -16.59 1.27 -2.06
N ILE A 191 -17.74 1.25 -2.76
CA ILE A 191 -18.01 2.22 -3.84
C ILE A 191 -18.08 3.65 -3.26
N PRO A 192 -17.32 4.63 -3.79
CA PRO A 192 -17.17 5.94 -3.17
C PRO A 192 -18.46 6.72 -3.00
N HIS A 193 -19.29 6.79 -4.04
CA HIS A 193 -20.54 7.56 -4.02
C HIS A 193 -21.73 6.62 -4.03
N THR A 194 -22.62 6.74 -3.05
CA THR A 194 -23.86 5.94 -3.01
C THR A 194 -25.06 6.86 -3.04
N ILE A 195 -26.00 6.58 -3.94
CA ILE A 195 -27.31 7.22 -3.96
C ILE A 195 -28.40 6.21 -3.66
N VAL A 196 -29.35 6.60 -2.81
CA VAL A 196 -30.44 5.76 -2.35
C VAL A 196 -31.75 6.39 -2.79
N ILE A 197 -32.51 5.64 -3.56
CA ILE A 197 -33.77 6.09 -4.14
C ILE A 197 -34.89 5.31 -3.47
N GLY A 198 -35.80 6.00 -2.77
CA GLY A 198 -36.93 5.35 -2.11
C GLY A 198 -38.14 6.27 -2.05
N ASP A 199 -39.33 5.67 -2.08
CA ASP A 199 -40.60 6.41 -2.21
C ASP A 199 -40.73 7.55 -1.20
N ARG A 200 -40.38 7.32 0.07
CA ARG A 200 -40.49 8.31 1.15
C ARG A 200 -39.68 9.59 0.89
N ASN A 201 -38.47 9.48 0.34
CA ASN A 201 -37.63 10.65 0.08
C ASN A 201 -38.09 11.34 -1.21
N LEU A 202 -38.54 10.56 -2.19
CA LEU A 202 -39.08 11.08 -3.45
C LEU A 202 -40.39 11.86 -3.27
N ASP A 203 -41.14 11.67 -2.18
CA ASP A 203 -42.31 12.51 -1.88
C ASP A 203 -41.92 13.97 -1.61
N ASN A 204 -40.67 14.22 -1.23
CA ASN A 204 -40.08 15.55 -1.04
C ASN A 204 -39.13 15.94 -2.18
N ASP A 205 -39.12 15.18 -3.27
CA ASP A 205 -38.18 15.35 -4.38
C ASP A 205 -36.70 15.18 -3.97
N ASP A 206 -36.41 14.32 -2.99
CA ASP A 206 -35.07 14.10 -2.46
C ASP A 206 -34.50 12.70 -2.77
N ILE A 207 -33.19 12.63 -2.93
CA ILE A 207 -32.37 11.41 -2.99
C ILE A 207 -31.37 11.46 -1.83
N GLU A 208 -31.23 10.35 -1.09
CA GLU A 208 -30.18 10.26 -0.06
C GLU A 208 -28.85 9.94 -0.74
N TYR A 209 -27.89 10.86 -0.60
CA TYR A 209 -26.52 10.71 -1.03
C TYR A 209 -25.61 10.41 0.15
N LYS A 210 -24.63 9.54 -0.07
CA LYS A 210 -23.61 9.18 0.91
C LYS A 210 -22.23 9.08 0.26
N TYR A 211 -21.23 9.66 0.92
CA TYR A 211 -19.83 9.49 0.54
C TYR A 211 -19.14 8.46 1.45
N ARG A 212 -18.57 7.40 0.87
CA ARG A 212 -18.00 6.24 1.59
C ARG A 212 -16.84 6.61 2.51
N ARG A 213 -15.99 7.55 2.07
CA ARG A 213 -14.76 7.96 2.77
C ARG A 213 -15.04 8.85 3.99
N SER A 214 -15.93 9.83 3.88
CA SER A 214 -16.29 10.70 5.02
C SER A 214 -17.40 10.10 5.89
N GLY A 215 -18.22 9.21 5.32
CA GLY A 215 -19.43 8.71 5.97
C GLY A 215 -20.58 9.72 6.02
N GLU A 216 -20.39 10.91 5.45
CA GLU A 216 -21.40 11.96 5.42
C GLU A 216 -22.61 11.55 4.59
N LYS A 217 -23.78 11.96 5.07
CA LYS A 217 -25.06 11.76 4.41
C LYS A 217 -25.71 13.11 4.16
N SER A 218 -26.35 13.24 3.00
CA SER A 218 -27.13 14.42 2.66
C SER A 218 -28.34 14.05 1.81
N LEU A 219 -29.35 14.91 1.83
CA LEU A 219 -30.47 14.85 0.89
C LEU A 219 -30.19 15.84 -0.23
N ILE A 220 -30.24 15.37 -1.47
CA ILE A 220 -30.01 16.15 -2.68
C ILE A 220 -31.26 16.06 -3.55
N LYS A 221 -31.67 17.18 -4.16
CA LYS A 221 -32.83 17.20 -5.04
C LYS A 221 -32.62 16.30 -6.25
N THR A 222 -33.68 15.64 -6.71
CA THR A 222 -33.59 14.71 -7.84
C THR A 222 -33.02 15.37 -9.09
N GLY A 223 -33.33 16.65 -9.32
CA GLY A 223 -32.82 17.45 -10.44
C GLY A 223 -31.34 17.80 -10.34
N ASP A 224 -30.76 17.85 -9.13
CA ASP A 224 -29.40 18.33 -8.89
C ASP A 224 -28.38 17.19 -8.74
N ILE A 225 -28.84 15.95 -8.56
CA ILE A 225 -27.96 14.82 -8.18
C ILE A 225 -26.90 14.50 -9.24
N VAL A 226 -27.25 14.60 -10.53
CA VAL A 226 -26.33 14.29 -11.63
C VAL A 226 -25.19 15.30 -11.65
N ASP A 227 -25.52 16.59 -11.64
CA ASP A 227 -24.52 17.66 -11.64
C ASP A 227 -23.64 17.62 -10.39
N TYR A 228 -24.25 17.33 -9.24
CA TYR A 228 -23.52 17.15 -7.99
C TYR A 228 -22.47 16.02 -8.10
N LEU A 229 -22.87 14.84 -8.60
CA LEU A 229 -21.97 13.70 -8.75
C LEU A 229 -20.90 13.94 -9.81
N VAL A 230 -21.25 14.55 -10.94
CA VAL A 230 -20.29 14.92 -11.99
C VAL A 230 -19.21 15.84 -11.42
N LYS A 231 -19.60 16.89 -10.69
CA LYS A 231 -18.66 17.80 -10.04
C LYS A 231 -17.80 17.11 -8.98
N ALA A 232 -18.41 16.24 -8.17
CA ALA A 232 -17.68 15.51 -7.13
C ALA A 232 -16.62 14.56 -7.71
N ILE A 233 -16.91 13.94 -8.86
CA ILE A 233 -16.07 12.91 -9.47
C ILE A 233 -15.02 13.49 -10.42
N LYS A 234 -15.36 14.54 -11.18
CA LYS A 234 -14.50 15.09 -12.24
C LYS A 234 -13.79 16.40 -11.88
N GLY A 235 -14.21 17.07 -10.81
CA GLY A 235 -13.80 18.44 -10.48
C GLY A 235 -14.64 19.50 -11.19
#